data_AF-A0A951L739-F1
#
_entry.id   AF-A0A951L739-F1
#
_cell.length_a   1.000
_cell.length_b   1.000
_cell.length_c   1.000
_cell.angle_alpha   90.00
_cell.angle_beta   90.00
_cell.angle_gamma   90.00
#
_symmetry.space_group_name_H-M   'P 1'
#
loop_
_entity.id
_entity.type
_entity.pdbx_description
1 polymer ?
#
loop_
_entity_poly.entity_id
_entity_poly.type
_entity_poly.pdbx_seq_one_letter_code
_entity_poly.pdbx_strand_id
1 'polypeptide(L)'
;MVRSGLIAASAAIGLIAGLGFGNPASADDPKYADLFRDNAMKCLHPTVDPAKATIEQEKGPDKSGDTTTVRFKVYYPGMIKKDVLEAELMVRQSGSIRQMKVNVLADSASSKPCDLVKNWKDF
;
A
#
# COMPACT_ATOMS: atom_id res chain seq x y z
N MET A 1 -47.60 7.45 -42.22
CA MET A 1 -47.92 6.05 -41.85
C MET A 1 -46.62 5.25 -41.79
N VAL A 2 -46.56 4.26 -40.88
CA VAL A 2 -45.40 3.45 -40.41
C VAL A 2 -44.61 4.17 -39.29
N ARG A 3 -44.92 3.99 -38.00
CA ARG A 3 -44.86 2.83 -37.06
C ARG A 3 -43.44 2.37 -36.69
N SER A 4 -43.09 2.66 -35.44
CA SER A 4 -42.56 1.74 -34.41
C SER A 4 -41.09 1.30 -34.43
N GLY A 5 -40.47 1.40 -33.24
CA GLY A 5 -39.25 0.69 -32.81
C GLY A 5 -38.41 1.58 -31.88
N LEU A 6 -38.83 1.91 -30.65
CA LEU A 6 -38.59 1.15 -29.42
C LEU A 6 -37.18 0.53 -29.31
N ILE A 7 -36.21 1.26 -28.75
CA ILE A 7 -35.08 0.67 -28.03
C ILE A 7 -35.09 1.25 -26.62
N ALA A 8 -35.28 0.35 -25.67
CA ALA A 8 -35.37 0.60 -24.24
C ALA A 8 -34.01 1.02 -23.68
N ALA A 9 -33.94 2.22 -23.10
CA ALA A 9 -32.88 2.59 -22.15
C ALA A 9 -33.37 2.21 -20.75
N SER A 10 -33.01 1.02 -20.29
CA SER A 10 -33.24 0.57 -18.92
C SER A 10 -31.95 0.63 -18.10
N ALA A 11 -32.11 1.06 -16.85
CA ALA A 11 -31.17 0.96 -15.72
C ALA A 11 -30.04 1.99 -15.62
N ALA A 12 -30.38 3.23 -15.25
CA ALA A 12 -29.52 4.03 -14.39
C ALA A 12 -30.12 4.03 -12.97
N ILE A 13 -29.97 2.91 -12.25
CA ILE A 13 -30.18 2.85 -10.81
C ILE A 13 -28.81 2.72 -10.15
N GLY A 14 -28.41 3.81 -9.51
CA GLY A 14 -27.82 3.81 -8.18
C GLY A 14 -26.38 3.34 -8.05
N LEU A 15 -25.50 4.28 -7.71
CA LEU A 15 -24.51 4.09 -6.64
C LEU A 15 -24.05 5.46 -6.14
N ILE A 16 -24.77 5.97 -5.14
CA ILE A 16 -24.26 6.62 -3.94
C ILE A 16 -22.89 7.31 -4.14
N ALA A 17 -22.93 8.50 -4.73
CA ALA A 17 -21.85 9.47 -4.63
C ALA A 17 -22.04 10.23 -3.31
N GLY A 18 -21.41 9.77 -2.24
CA GLY A 18 -21.38 10.51 -0.99
C GLY A 18 -21.01 9.67 0.20
N LEU A 19 -19.90 10.04 0.85
CA LEU A 19 -19.41 9.58 2.16
C LEU A 19 -18.55 8.32 2.14
N GLY A 20 -17.34 8.48 1.62
CA GLY A 20 -16.22 7.60 1.89
C GLY A 20 -14.98 8.16 1.22
N PHE A 21 -14.06 8.71 2.00
CA PHE A 21 -12.76 9.20 1.58
C PHE A 21 -11.91 8.05 1.00
N GLY A 22 -12.22 7.62 -0.22
CA GLY A 22 -11.37 6.80 -1.05
C GLY A 22 -10.81 7.70 -2.14
N ASN A 23 -9.63 8.26 -1.90
CA ASN A 23 -8.87 8.92 -2.96
C ASN A 23 -8.73 7.91 -4.11
N PRO A 24 -9.16 8.22 -5.34
CA PRO A 24 -8.91 7.32 -6.46
C PRO A 24 -7.40 7.19 -6.60
N ALA A 25 -6.86 6.00 -6.31
CA ALA A 25 -5.47 5.67 -6.59
C ALA A 25 -5.24 5.96 -8.08
N SER A 26 -4.51 7.03 -8.36
CA SER A 26 -4.21 7.42 -9.74
C SER A 26 -3.27 6.37 -10.32
N ALA A 27 -3.47 6.04 -11.60
CA ALA A 27 -2.75 4.97 -12.29
C ALA A 27 -1.21 5.16 -12.39
N ASP A 28 -0.68 6.30 -11.91
CA ASP A 28 0.74 6.64 -11.84
C ASP A 28 1.29 6.73 -10.40
N ASP A 29 0.47 6.47 -9.37
CA ASP A 29 1.00 6.33 -8.02
C ASP A 29 1.86 5.05 -7.97
N PRO A 30 3.13 5.12 -7.52
CA PRO A 30 3.90 3.91 -7.30
C PRO A 30 3.07 3.04 -6.35
N LYS A 31 2.94 1.76 -6.66
CA LYS A 31 2.16 0.83 -5.85
C LYS A 31 2.89 0.62 -4.52
N TYR A 32 2.74 1.56 -3.58
CA TYR A 32 3.51 1.63 -2.33
C TYR A 32 3.32 0.35 -1.50
N ALA A 33 2.13 -0.24 -1.54
CA ALA A 33 1.85 -1.52 -0.92
C ALA A 33 2.64 -2.67 -1.54
N ASP A 34 2.80 -2.69 -2.87
CA ASP A 34 3.61 -3.69 -3.56
C ASP A 34 5.10 -3.47 -3.31
N LEU A 35 5.58 -2.22 -3.35
CA LEU A 35 6.96 -1.88 -2.98
C LEU A 35 7.29 -2.32 -1.55
N PHE A 36 6.37 -2.08 -0.61
CA PHE A 36 6.50 -2.54 0.76
C PHE A 36 6.52 -4.07 0.85
N ARG A 37 5.60 -4.75 0.16
CA ARG A 37 5.53 -6.22 0.13
C ARG A 37 6.81 -6.84 -0.42
N ASP A 38 7.35 -6.30 -1.51
CA ASP A 38 8.45 -6.93 -2.22
C ASP A 38 9.82 -6.66 -1.60
N ASN A 39 9.99 -5.52 -0.94
CA ASN A 39 11.28 -5.11 -0.37
C ASN A 39 11.26 -5.14 1.16
N ALA A 40 10.31 -4.45 1.78
CA ALA A 40 10.28 -4.27 3.24
C ALA A 40 9.92 -5.57 3.97
N MET A 41 8.85 -6.25 3.55
CA MET A 41 8.41 -7.50 4.22
C MET A 41 9.46 -8.61 4.14
N LYS A 42 10.08 -8.81 2.97
CA LYS A 42 11.15 -9.80 2.80
C LYS A 42 12.39 -9.46 3.64
N CYS A 43 12.68 -8.18 3.81
CA CYS A 43 13.83 -7.72 4.58
C CYS A 43 13.60 -7.84 6.09
N LEU A 44 12.42 -7.46 6.59
CA LEU A 44 12.06 -7.53 8.02
C LEU A 44 11.76 -8.95 8.49
N HIS A 45 11.05 -9.72 7.64
CA HIS A 45 10.56 -11.07 7.93
C HIS A 45 10.84 -12.02 6.76
N PRO A 46 12.10 -12.44 6.56
CA PRO A 46 12.50 -13.27 5.41
C PRO A 46 11.82 -14.65 5.36
N THR A 47 11.28 -15.11 6.48
CA THR A 47 10.57 -16.40 6.59
C THR A 47 9.06 -16.28 6.34
N VAL A 48 8.53 -15.06 6.23
CA VAL A 48 7.12 -14.81 5.96
C VAL A 48 6.90 -14.76 4.46
N ASP A 49 5.87 -15.46 3.99
CA ASP A 49 5.41 -15.36 2.60
C ASP A 49 4.66 -14.02 2.42
N PRO A 50 5.22 -13.06 1.65
CA PRO A 50 4.61 -11.74 1.49
C PRO A 50 3.24 -11.77 0.79
N ALA A 51 2.94 -12.84 0.03
CA ALA A 51 1.64 -12.99 -0.64
C ALA A 51 0.52 -13.33 0.34
N LYS A 52 0.85 -13.86 1.53
CA LYS A 52 -0.09 -14.16 2.62
C LYS A 52 -0.28 -12.99 3.58
N ALA A 53 0.46 -11.89 3.37
CA ALA A 53 0.35 -10.70 4.18
C ALA A 53 -0.76 -9.79 3.65
N THR A 54 -1.69 -9.42 4.52
CA THR A 54 -2.68 -8.37 4.26
C THR A 54 -2.05 -7.05 4.64
N ILE A 55 -1.88 -6.16 3.66
CA ILE A 55 -1.31 -4.82 3.85
C ILE A 55 -2.45 -3.81 3.77
N GLU A 56 -2.71 -3.13 4.88
CA GLU A 56 -3.68 -2.05 4.99
C GLU A 56 -2.95 -0.72 5.08
N GLN A 57 -3.40 0.25 4.30
CA GLN A 57 -2.86 1.61 4.35
C GLN A 57 -3.61 2.40 5.41
N GLU A 58 -2.98 2.62 6.56
CA GLU A 58 -3.57 3.37 7.68
C GLU A 58 -3.57 4.89 7.41
N LYS A 59 -2.51 5.38 6.74
CA LYS A 59 -2.38 6.79 6.37
C LYS A 59 -2.01 6.92 4.89
N GLY A 60 -2.73 7.81 4.21
CA GLY A 60 -2.44 8.24 2.84
C GLY A 60 -1.00 8.69 2.63
N PRO A 61 -0.52 8.77 1.37
CA PRO A 61 0.79 9.32 1.08
C PRO A 61 0.89 10.77 1.56
N ASP A 62 1.87 11.04 2.42
CA ASP A 62 2.19 12.35 2.95
C ASP A 62 3.52 12.82 2.34
N LYS A 63 3.46 13.88 1.52
CA LYS A 63 4.63 14.36 0.79
C LYS A 63 5.27 15.54 1.51
N SER A 64 6.55 15.40 1.85
CA SER A 64 7.38 16.44 2.46
C SER A 64 8.67 16.60 1.65
N GLY A 65 8.76 17.71 0.89
CA GLY A 65 9.82 17.91 -0.09
C GLY A 65 9.86 16.79 -1.13
N ASP A 66 11.01 16.12 -1.23
CA ASP A 66 11.24 15.00 -2.16
C ASP A 66 10.87 13.63 -1.58
N THR A 67 10.37 13.57 -0.34
CA THR A 67 10.03 12.32 0.34
C THR A 67 8.53 12.16 0.47
N THR A 68 8.00 11.02 0.05
CA THR A 68 6.63 10.57 0.30
C THR A 68 6.64 9.52 1.40
N THR A 69 5.84 9.70 2.44
CA THR A 69 5.69 8.75 3.54
C THR A 69 4.31 8.12 3.51
N VAL A 70 4.23 6.80 3.60
CA VAL A 70 2.99 6.03 3.65
C VAL A 70 3.00 5.13 4.88
N ARG A 71 1.95 5.16 5.69
CA ARG A 71 1.86 4.28 6.86
C ARG A 71 1.04 3.04 6.52
N PHE A 72 1.63 1.88 6.83
CA PHE A 72 1.02 0.59 6.64
C PHE A 72 0.82 -0.13 7.97
N LYS A 73 -0.26 -0.90 8.03
CA LYS A 73 -0.49 -1.95 9.02
C LYS A 73 -0.61 -3.27 8.27
N VAL A 74 0.23 -4.21 8.66
CA VAL A 74 0.40 -5.47 7.94
C VAL A 74 0.09 -6.61 8.87
N TYR A 75 -0.85 -7.46 8.45
CA TYR A 75 -1.20 -8.68 9.13
C TYR A 75 -0.60 -9.85 8.37
N TYR A 76 0.20 -10.67 9.04
CA TYR A 76 0.89 -11.79 8.39
C TYR A 76 0.83 -13.05 9.24
N PRO A 77 0.94 -14.25 8.63
CA PRO A 77 0.90 -15.49 9.37
C PRO A 77 2.16 -15.65 10.23
N GLY A 78 1.97 -15.72 11.55
CA GLY A 78 2.98 -16.17 12.51
C GLY A 78 2.90 -17.67 12.77
N MET A 79 3.83 -18.20 13.55
CA MET A 79 3.89 -19.65 13.85
C MET A 79 2.72 -20.14 14.71
N ILE A 80 2.20 -19.30 15.62
CA ILE A 80 1.13 -19.66 16.57
C ILE A 80 -0.13 -18.81 16.37
N LYS A 81 0.04 -17.54 16.02
CA LYS A 81 -1.05 -16.57 15.81
C LYS A 81 -0.72 -15.65 14.64
N LYS A 82 -1.70 -14.85 14.20
CA LYS A 82 -1.42 -13.76 13.27
C LYS A 82 -0.59 -12.70 13.98
N ASP A 83 0.47 -12.29 13.31
CA ASP A 83 1.31 -11.19 13.76
C ASP A 83 0.94 -9.93 12.97
N VAL A 84 1.18 -8.79 13.61
CA VAL A 84 0.93 -7.44 13.13
C VAL A 84 2.23 -6.64 13.12
N LEU A 85 2.46 -5.95 12.01
CA LEU A 85 3.54 -4.98 11.82
C LEU A 85 2.92 -3.64 11.43
N GLU A 86 3.25 -2.59 12.17
CA GLU A 86 2.99 -1.21 11.81
C GLU A 86 4.30 -0.56 11.39
N ALA A 87 4.33 -0.04 10.16
CA ALA A 87 5.54 0.56 9.61
C ALA A 87 5.21 1.71 8.65
N GLU A 88 6.12 2.66 8.55
CA GLU A 88 6.08 3.73 7.56
C GLU A 88 7.05 3.39 6.43
N LEU A 89 6.55 3.42 5.21
CA LEU A 89 7.36 3.41 4.01
C LEU A 89 7.67 4.85 3.64
N MET A 90 8.94 5.20 3.61
CA MET A 90 9.41 6.48 3.08
C MET A 90 10.05 6.24 1.72
N VAL A 91 9.56 6.93 0.70
CA VAL A 91 10.09 6.87 -0.67
C VAL A 91 10.59 8.25 -1.05
N ARG A 92 11.83 8.32 -1.53
CA ARG A 92 12.40 9.52 -2.15
C ARG A 92 12.36 9.37 -3.66
N GLN A 93 11.75 10.34 -4.32
CA GLN A 93 11.74 10.44 -5.78
C GLN A 93 12.28 11.81 -6.16
N SER A 94 13.60 11.88 -6.40
CA SER A 94 14.27 13.10 -6.85
C SER A 94 14.96 12.80 -8.18
N GLY A 95 14.40 13.34 -9.27
CA GLY A 95 14.85 13.03 -10.64
C GLY A 95 14.76 11.53 -10.96
N SER A 96 15.90 10.92 -11.31
CA SER A 96 16.00 9.49 -11.64
C SER A 96 16.29 8.59 -10.42
N ILE A 97 16.55 9.17 -9.25
CA ILE A 97 16.93 8.41 -8.05
C ILE A 97 15.65 8.02 -7.30
N ARG A 98 15.44 6.72 -7.15
CA ARG A 98 14.31 6.11 -6.43
C ARG A 98 14.86 5.37 -5.24
N GLN A 99 14.70 5.98 -4.07
CA GLN A 99 15.18 5.40 -2.81
C GLN A 99 14.03 5.10 -1.88
N MET A 100 14.14 4.01 -1.14
CA MET A 100 13.19 3.66 -0.10
C MET A 100 13.88 3.45 1.23
N LYS A 101 13.14 3.75 2.29
CA LYS A 101 13.47 3.50 3.68
C LYS A 101 12.20 3.06 4.40
N VAL A 102 12.34 2.22 5.41
CA VAL A 102 11.23 1.74 6.23
C VAL A 102 11.46 2.19 7.67
N ASN A 103 10.41 2.62 8.36
CA ASN A 103 10.45 2.90 9.78
C ASN A 103 9.46 1.97 10.48
N VAL A 104 9.96 1.05 11.32
CA VAL A 104 9.09 0.12 12.06
C VAL A 104 8.60 0.83 13.32
N LEU A 105 7.28 1.01 13.42
CA LEU A 105 6.64 1.67 14.56
C LEU A 105 6.30 0.66 15.65
N ALA A 106 5.74 -0.47 15.26
CA ALA A 106 5.43 -1.58 16.15
C ALA A 106 5.50 -2.89 15.38
N ASP A 107 6.06 -3.92 16.00
CA ASP A 107 6.07 -5.26 15.45
C ASP A 107 5.78 -6.25 16.58
N SER A 108 4.75 -7.06 16.39
CA SER A 108 4.37 -8.09 17.36
C SER A 108 5.21 -9.36 17.24
N ALA A 109 5.96 -9.53 16.14
CA ALA A 109 7.00 -10.53 16.04
C ALA A 109 8.39 -9.90 16.23
N SER A 110 9.43 -10.75 16.27
CA SER A 110 10.81 -10.26 16.26
C SER A 110 11.28 -10.03 14.83
N SER A 111 11.25 -8.78 14.38
CA SER A 111 11.93 -8.34 13.16
C SER A 111 13.42 -8.72 13.15
N LYS A 112 13.94 -9.14 12.00
CA LYS A 112 15.39 -9.29 11.79
C LYS A 112 16.03 -7.94 11.47
N PRO A 113 17.36 -7.79 11.66
CA PRO A 113 18.08 -6.62 11.19
C PRO A 113 17.86 -6.45 9.68
N CYS A 114 17.22 -5.35 9.31
CA CYS A 114 16.91 -5.01 7.93
C CYS A 114 17.58 -3.69 7.57
N ASP A 115 18.35 -3.68 6.47
CA ASP A 115 19.10 -2.49 6.06
C ASP A 115 18.18 -1.30 5.71
N LEU A 116 16.97 -1.59 5.23
CA LEU A 116 15.96 -0.57 4.90
C LEU A 116 15.49 0.20 6.13
N VAL A 117 15.68 -0.33 7.35
CA VAL A 117 15.30 0.38 8.58
C VAL A 117 16.29 1.50 8.90
N LYS A 118 17.58 1.26 8.61
CA LYS A 118 18.66 2.18 8.97
C LYS A 118 19.01 3.14 7.84
N ASN A 119 18.99 2.65 6.60
CA ASN A 119 19.55 3.36 5.45
C ASN A 119 18.52 3.54 4.34
N TRP A 120 18.72 4.58 3.54
CA TRP A 120 18.07 4.72 2.23
C TRP A 120 18.72 3.75 1.25
N LYS A 121 17.91 3.00 0.50
CA LYS A 121 18.38 2.10 -0.55
C LYS A 121 17.63 2.31 -1.84
N ASP A 122 18.33 2.14 -2.96
CA ASP A 122 17.73 2.19 -4.28
C ASP A 122 16.84 0.95 -4.51
N PHE A 123 15.78 1.12 -5.30
CA PHE A 123 14.83 0.05 -5.66
C PHE A 123 14.35 0.15 -7.11
#